data_AF-A0A538PUM6-F1
#
_entry.id   AF-A0A538PUM6-F1
#
_cell.length_a   1.000
_cell.length_b   1.000
_cell.length_c   1.000
_cell.angle_alpha   90.00
_cell.angle_beta   90.00
_cell.angle_gamma   90.00
#
_symmetry.space_group_name_H-M   'P 1'
#
loop_
_entity.id
_entity.type
_entity.pdbx_description
1 polymer ?
#
loop_
_entity_poly.entity_id
_entity_poly.type
_entity_poly.pdbx_seq_one_letter_code
_entity_poly.pdbx_strand_id
1 'polypeptide(L)'
;MQLTPTTLSGMARSGQTRARPRWSRGRIVLNIAAVIAGGAFGTVLALRSEPAISGEAPAPAAPAPPSAPSSAAAPGAAMPEVTPPAGSPPPASPPPDLHAALVAQIKDALSRFVAWSHSHAGARCPDAAALGGAALDPWGHPLRIVCADQPADQIAGVLSFGPDGVPGTGDDVVSWTLGPDVTDLVRGPRWSARRGTARATPAASPATSAPPPGKPGAGSNDTDGEGIPNRR
;
A
#
# COMPACT_ATOMS: atom_id res chain seq x y z
N MET A 1 58.23 21.42 3.89
CA MET A 1 56.90 20.88 3.50
C MET A 1 56.68 19.64 4.35
N GLN A 2 55.84 19.74 5.37
CA GLN A 2 55.60 18.65 6.34
C GLN A 2 54.52 17.71 5.79
N LEU A 3 54.84 16.42 5.70
CA LEU A 3 53.91 15.35 5.36
C LEU A 3 53.37 14.77 6.67
N THR A 4 52.07 14.94 6.92
CA THR A 4 51.38 14.28 8.04
C THR A 4 50.95 12.87 7.64
N PRO A 5 51.23 11.83 8.45
CA PRO A 5 50.80 10.47 8.17
C PRO A 5 49.34 10.26 8.59
N THR A 6 48.55 9.68 7.68
CA THR A 6 47.16 9.27 7.95
C THR A 6 47.15 7.88 8.58
N THR A 7 46.81 7.82 9.87
CA THR A 7 46.67 6.58 10.64
C THR A 7 45.38 5.87 10.24
N LEU A 8 45.50 4.74 9.53
CA LEU A 8 44.40 3.80 9.26
C LEU A 8 44.15 2.94 10.50
N SER A 9 43.13 3.28 11.28
CA SER A 9 42.59 2.37 12.30
C SER A 9 41.79 1.26 11.63
N GLY A 10 42.40 0.09 11.53
CA GLY A 10 41.71 -1.16 11.22
C GLY A 10 40.79 -1.55 12.37
N MET A 11 39.48 -1.53 12.12
CA MET A 11 38.53 -2.27 12.95
C MET A 11 38.37 -3.69 12.38
N ALA A 12 39.08 -4.62 13.01
CA ALA A 12 38.74 -6.03 12.97
C ALA A 12 37.35 -6.20 13.61
N ARG A 13 36.33 -6.54 12.82
CA ARG A 13 35.03 -6.96 13.35
C ARG A 13 34.94 -8.48 13.22
N SER A 14 35.21 -9.12 14.35
CA SER A 14 35.04 -10.54 14.63
C SER A 14 33.65 -11.03 14.23
N GLY A 15 33.61 -12.29 13.77
CA GLY A 15 32.47 -12.91 13.13
C GLY A 15 31.17 -12.93 13.92
N GLN A 16 30.08 -12.76 13.19
CA GLN A 16 28.81 -13.40 13.47
C GLN A 16 28.42 -14.22 12.25
N THR A 17 28.79 -15.49 12.23
CA THR A 17 28.08 -16.50 11.44
C THR A 17 26.68 -16.63 12.01
N ARG A 18 25.76 -15.75 11.58
CA ARG A 18 24.33 -15.95 11.84
C ARG A 18 23.90 -17.15 11.02
N ALA A 19 23.61 -18.24 11.74
CA ALA A 19 22.97 -19.42 11.19
C ALA A 19 21.76 -18.99 10.34
N ARG A 20 21.77 -19.37 9.07
CA ARG A 20 20.62 -19.17 8.18
C ARG A 20 19.44 -19.97 8.74
N PRO A 21 18.27 -19.37 8.99
CA PRO A 21 17.09 -20.15 9.36
C PRO A 21 16.70 -21.02 8.16
N ARG A 22 16.86 -22.33 8.32
CA ARG A 22 16.45 -23.36 7.37
C ARG A 22 14.92 -23.35 7.37
N TRP A 23 14.32 -22.71 6.35
CA TRP A 23 12.88 -22.59 6.19
C TRP A 23 12.29 -23.99 5.95
N SER A 24 11.88 -24.63 7.03
CA SER A 24 11.13 -25.88 7.04
C SER A 24 9.78 -25.61 6.36
N ARG A 25 9.57 -26.21 5.18
CA ARG A 25 8.24 -26.40 4.59
C ARG A 25 7.47 -27.39 5.48
N GLY A 26 6.92 -26.89 6.58
CA GLY A 26 6.18 -27.67 7.57
C GLY A 26 4.78 -27.11 7.75
N ARG A 27 3.82 -27.71 7.04
CA ARG A 27 2.37 -27.80 7.31
C ARG A 27 1.79 -26.76 8.28
N ILE A 28 1.18 -25.71 7.73
CA ILE A 28 0.21 -24.90 8.47
C ILE A 28 -1.03 -25.75 8.69
N VAL A 29 -1.24 -26.14 9.94
CA VAL A 29 -2.48 -26.72 10.45
C VAL A 29 -3.54 -25.63 10.42
N LEU A 30 -4.57 -25.88 9.61
CA LEU A 30 -5.79 -25.11 9.47
C LEU A 30 -6.57 -25.18 10.79
N ASN A 31 -6.50 -24.14 11.62
CA ASN A 31 -7.44 -23.98 12.74
C ASN A 31 -8.65 -23.18 12.24
N ILE A 32 -9.64 -23.89 11.69
CA ILE A 32 -10.99 -23.36 11.50
C ILE A 32 -11.69 -23.42 12.86
N ALA A 33 -11.74 -22.29 13.56
CA ALA A 33 -12.71 -22.10 14.63
C ALA A 33 -13.93 -21.40 14.02
N ALA A 34 -14.94 -22.20 13.66
CA ALA A 34 -16.26 -21.72 13.37
C ALA A 34 -16.93 -21.29 14.68
N VAL A 35 -17.19 -19.99 14.83
CA VAL A 35 -18.15 -19.49 15.83
C VAL A 35 -19.29 -18.86 15.06
N ILE A 36 -20.32 -19.68 14.83
CA ILE A 36 -21.67 -19.25 14.48
C ILE A 36 -22.50 -19.39 15.76
N ALA A 37 -22.91 -18.28 16.35
CA ALA A 37 -24.08 -18.23 17.23
C ALA A 37 -24.60 -16.79 17.25
N GLY A 38 -25.89 -16.65 16.95
CA GLY A 38 -26.54 -15.40 16.58
C GLY A 38 -26.71 -14.39 17.70
N GLY A 39 -27.09 -13.18 17.29
CA GLY A 39 -27.48 -12.08 18.15
C GLY A 39 -28.06 -10.95 17.32
N ALA A 40 -29.34 -11.07 16.97
CA ALA A 40 -30.15 -9.95 16.50
C ALA A 40 -30.29 -8.94 17.65
N PHE A 41 -30.01 -7.65 17.45
CA PHE A 41 -30.66 -6.51 18.15
C PHE A 41 -30.10 -5.18 17.61
N GLY A 42 -31.00 -4.33 17.11
CA GLY A 42 -30.94 -2.89 17.38
C GLY A 42 -30.22 -1.98 16.39
N THR A 43 -30.76 -1.85 15.18
CA THR A 43 -30.52 -0.66 14.33
C THR A 43 -31.22 0.55 14.98
N VAL A 44 -30.52 1.30 15.83
CA VAL A 44 -30.96 2.65 16.20
C VAL A 44 -30.33 3.62 15.23
N LEU A 45 -31.11 4.00 14.23
CA LEU A 45 -30.88 5.20 13.43
C LEU A 45 -30.81 6.41 14.36
N ALA A 46 -29.61 6.93 14.59
CA ALA A 46 -29.48 8.32 14.98
C ALA A 46 -29.73 9.16 13.73
N LEU A 47 -31.00 9.56 13.58
CA LEU A 47 -31.45 10.64 12.71
C LEU A 47 -30.60 11.89 12.99
N ARG A 48 -29.57 12.11 12.19
CA ARG A 48 -28.96 13.43 12.07
C ARG A 48 -29.83 14.19 11.09
N SER A 49 -30.69 15.05 11.63
CA SER A 49 -31.53 15.97 10.90
C SER A 49 -30.64 16.89 10.05
N GLU A 50 -30.56 16.60 8.75
CA GLU A 50 -30.14 17.58 7.74
C GLU A 50 -31.30 18.55 7.48
N PRO A 51 -31.07 19.87 7.48
CA PRO A 51 -32.03 20.81 6.93
C PRO A 51 -32.15 20.56 5.43
N ALA A 52 -33.36 20.27 4.99
CA ALA A 52 -33.73 20.13 3.59
C ALA A 52 -33.39 21.41 2.81
N ILE A 53 -32.31 21.38 2.05
CA ILE A 53 -32.15 22.26 0.90
C ILE A 53 -32.75 21.52 -0.28
N SER A 54 -34.04 21.79 -0.53
CA SER A 54 -34.65 21.52 -1.84
C SER A 54 -33.92 22.38 -2.86
N GLY A 55 -33.11 21.74 -3.69
CA GLY A 55 -32.45 22.33 -4.83
C GLY A 55 -32.55 21.39 -6.01
N GLU A 56 -33.65 21.55 -6.75
CA GLU A 56 -33.77 21.39 -8.21
C GLU A 56 -32.77 20.46 -8.89
N ALA A 57 -33.24 19.28 -9.31
CA ALA A 57 -32.50 18.39 -10.18
C ALA A 57 -32.42 18.98 -11.61
N PRO A 58 -31.23 19.32 -12.14
CA PRO A 58 -31.10 19.60 -13.56
C PRO A 58 -31.12 18.28 -14.35
N ALA A 59 -31.95 18.28 -15.38
CA ALA A 59 -32.17 17.19 -16.32
C ALA A 59 -30.87 16.72 -17.03
N PRO A 60 -30.84 15.47 -17.55
CA PRO A 60 -29.73 14.97 -18.33
C PRO A 60 -29.67 15.67 -19.70
N ALA A 61 -28.66 16.51 -19.91
CA ALA A 61 -28.34 17.04 -21.22
C ALA A 61 -27.62 15.97 -22.07
N ALA A 62 -28.21 15.70 -23.24
CA ALA A 62 -27.71 14.85 -24.31
C ALA A 62 -26.37 15.39 -24.91
N PRO A 63 -25.59 14.55 -25.61
CA PRO A 63 -24.20 14.83 -25.96
C PRO A 63 -24.07 15.81 -27.13
N ALA A 64 -23.14 16.78 -27.00
CA ALA A 64 -22.71 17.61 -28.11
C ALA A 64 -21.59 16.90 -28.93
N PRO A 65 -21.64 16.95 -30.28
CA PRO A 65 -20.60 16.40 -31.14
C PRO A 65 -19.29 17.22 -31.12
N PRO A 66 -18.14 16.61 -31.45
CA PRO A 66 -16.84 17.28 -31.47
C PRO A 66 -16.74 18.31 -32.61
N SER A 67 -16.38 19.55 -32.27
CA SER A 67 -15.96 20.54 -33.26
C SER A 67 -14.49 20.33 -33.62
N ALA A 68 -14.25 19.95 -34.88
CA ALA A 68 -12.92 19.98 -35.50
C ALA A 68 -12.55 21.42 -35.86
N PRO A 69 -11.34 21.91 -35.54
CA PRO A 69 -10.80 23.10 -36.17
C PRO A 69 -10.07 22.79 -37.48
N SER A 70 -10.45 23.56 -38.49
CA SER A 70 -10.00 23.65 -39.88
C SER A 70 -8.48 23.60 -40.14
N SER A 71 -8.16 22.91 -41.24
CA SER A 71 -7.03 23.24 -42.12
C SER A 71 -7.04 24.71 -42.53
N ALA A 72 -5.88 25.37 -42.43
CA ALA A 72 -5.54 26.53 -43.25
C ALA A 72 -4.16 26.27 -43.88
N ALA A 73 -4.20 25.91 -45.17
CA ALA A 73 -3.04 25.85 -46.04
C ALA A 73 -2.68 27.27 -46.50
N ALA A 74 -1.41 27.63 -46.42
CA ALA A 74 -0.86 28.78 -47.13
C ALA A 74 0.37 28.32 -47.94
N PRO A 75 0.32 28.37 -49.29
CA PRO A 75 1.50 28.21 -50.12
C PRO A 75 2.22 29.55 -50.26
N GLY A 76 3.21 29.79 -49.40
CA GLY A 76 4.19 30.86 -49.56
C GLY A 76 5.48 30.28 -50.14
N ALA A 77 5.69 30.45 -51.45
CA ALA A 77 6.97 30.15 -52.11
C ALA A 77 8.02 31.16 -51.64
N ALA A 78 8.83 30.77 -50.66
CA ALA A 78 10.03 31.50 -50.26
C ALA A 78 11.25 30.91 -50.99
N MET A 79 12.14 31.79 -51.45
CA MET A 79 13.35 31.49 -52.19
C MET A 79 14.31 30.59 -51.39
N PRO A 80 15.14 29.76 -52.05
CA PRO A 80 16.16 28.98 -51.37
C PRO A 80 17.26 29.91 -50.83
N GLU A 81 17.17 30.25 -49.55
CA GLU A 81 18.29 30.81 -48.79
C GLU A 81 19.32 29.70 -48.58
N VAL A 82 20.52 29.89 -49.09
CA VAL A 82 21.64 28.95 -48.98
C VAL A 82 22.13 28.98 -47.54
N THR A 83 21.56 28.10 -46.70
CA THR A 83 22.00 27.92 -45.32
C THR A 83 23.44 27.39 -45.34
N PRO A 84 24.40 28.05 -44.64
CA PRO A 84 25.74 27.51 -44.48
C PRO A 84 25.67 26.12 -43.82
N PRO A 85 26.63 25.22 -44.12
CA PRO A 85 26.63 23.87 -43.56
C PRO A 85 26.63 23.95 -42.03
N ALA A 86 25.49 23.61 -41.43
CA ALA A 86 25.35 23.53 -39.99
C ALA A 86 26.39 22.52 -39.48
N GLY A 87 27.28 22.98 -38.60
CA GLY A 87 28.21 22.09 -37.92
C GLY A 87 27.45 20.94 -37.28
N SER A 88 28.00 19.74 -37.35
CA SER A 88 27.39 18.53 -36.79
C SER A 88 26.94 18.81 -35.34
N PRO A 89 25.67 18.55 -34.99
CA PRO A 89 25.21 18.78 -33.63
C PRO A 89 26.06 17.94 -32.66
N PRO A 90 26.36 18.48 -31.46
CA PRO A 90 27.06 17.70 -30.44
C PRO A 90 26.28 16.41 -30.16
N PRO A 91 26.98 15.30 -29.85
CA PRO A 91 26.32 14.05 -29.54
C PRO A 91 25.35 14.24 -28.37
N ALA A 92 24.12 13.76 -28.53
CA ALA A 92 23.10 13.81 -27.48
C ALA A 92 23.56 13.02 -26.25
N SER A 93 23.22 13.50 -25.06
CA SER A 93 23.44 12.73 -23.83
C SER A 93 22.68 11.40 -23.90
N PRO A 94 23.27 10.30 -23.40
CA PRO A 94 22.58 9.01 -23.39
C PRO A 94 21.27 9.13 -22.60
N PRO A 95 20.22 8.38 -23.00
CA PRO A 95 18.96 8.38 -22.27
C PRO A 95 19.18 7.90 -20.82
N PRO A 96 18.45 8.46 -19.84
CA PRO A 96 18.57 8.05 -18.45
C PRO A 96 18.20 6.57 -18.28
N ASP A 97 18.92 5.87 -17.41
CA ASP A 97 18.57 4.52 -16.98
C ASP A 97 17.29 4.59 -16.12
N LEU A 98 16.15 4.24 -16.74
CA LEU A 98 14.84 4.28 -16.11
C LEU A 98 14.77 3.37 -14.88
N HIS A 99 15.44 2.23 -14.90
CA HIS A 99 15.45 1.33 -13.76
C HIS A 99 16.21 1.94 -12.57
N ALA A 100 17.38 2.54 -12.81
CA ALA A 100 18.11 3.25 -11.76
C ALA A 100 17.31 4.43 -11.19
N ALA A 101 16.60 5.18 -12.04
CA ALA A 101 15.72 6.27 -11.61
C ALA A 101 14.57 5.76 -10.72
N LEU A 102 13.91 4.66 -11.11
CA LEU A 102 12.86 4.02 -10.32
C LEU A 102 13.38 3.58 -8.94
N VAL A 103 14.52 2.90 -8.90
CA VAL A 103 15.14 2.44 -7.65
C VAL A 103 15.44 3.63 -6.72
N ALA A 104 15.94 4.74 -7.25
CA ALA A 104 16.20 5.95 -6.47
C ALA A 104 14.91 6.53 -5.88
N GLN A 105 13.82 6.61 -6.65
CA GLN A 105 12.52 7.10 -6.18
C GLN A 105 11.90 6.18 -5.14
N ILE A 106 11.99 4.86 -5.30
CA ILE A 106 11.52 3.89 -4.31
C ILE A 106 12.30 4.03 -3.00
N LYS A 107 13.63 4.17 -3.06
CA LYS A 107 14.46 4.40 -1.85
C LYS A 107 14.08 5.69 -1.13
N ASP A 108 13.83 6.77 -1.87
CA ASP A 108 13.38 8.05 -1.30
C ASP A 108 12.01 7.93 -0.63
N ALA A 109 11.03 7.31 -1.30
CA ALA A 109 9.69 7.07 -0.72
C ALA A 109 9.74 6.23 0.56
N LEU A 110 10.53 5.14 0.57
CA LEU A 110 10.73 4.31 1.76
C LEU A 110 11.42 5.08 2.89
N SER A 111 12.42 5.90 2.58
CA SER A 111 13.14 6.71 3.58
C SER A 111 12.20 7.71 4.25
N ARG A 112 11.32 8.36 3.48
CA ARG A 112 10.28 9.25 4.02
C ARG A 112 9.26 8.51 4.87
N PHE A 113 8.84 7.32 4.43
CA PHE A 113 7.95 6.48 5.23
C PHE A 113 8.59 6.11 6.57
N VAL A 114 9.85 5.68 6.58
CA VAL A 114 10.57 5.33 7.82
C VAL A 114 10.63 6.52 8.76
N ALA A 115 11.04 7.69 8.27
CA ALA A 115 11.06 8.93 9.06
C ALA A 115 9.68 9.28 9.64
N TRP A 116 8.62 9.18 8.82
CA TRP A 116 7.24 9.42 9.24
C TRP A 116 6.76 8.42 10.30
N SER A 117 7.11 7.13 10.13
CA SER A 117 6.64 6.02 10.97
C SER A 117 7.04 6.16 12.43
N HIS A 118 8.19 6.79 12.72
CA HIS A 118 8.69 7.01 14.07
C HIS A 118 7.77 7.90 14.92
N SER A 119 7.03 8.83 14.30
CA SER A 119 6.12 9.75 14.99
C SER A 119 4.65 9.37 14.85
N HIS A 120 4.33 8.37 14.03
CA HIS A 120 2.96 7.99 13.68
C HIS A 120 2.62 6.54 14.04
N ALA A 121 3.22 6.01 15.11
CA ALA A 121 3.05 4.62 15.51
C ALA A 121 1.56 4.21 15.61
N GLY A 122 1.17 3.18 14.85
CA GLY A 122 -0.19 2.65 14.83
C GLY A 122 -1.18 3.43 13.97
N ALA A 123 -0.76 4.51 13.30
CA ALA A 123 -1.58 5.21 12.33
C ALA A 123 -1.91 4.32 11.11
N ARG A 124 -2.93 4.73 10.34
CA ARG A 124 -3.24 4.09 9.06
C ARG A 124 -2.04 4.22 8.11
N CYS A 125 -1.91 3.27 7.18
CA CYS A 125 -0.88 3.35 6.15
C CYS A 125 -1.07 4.66 5.36
N PRO A 126 -0.04 5.53 5.29
CA PRO A 126 -0.12 6.76 4.52
C PRO A 126 -0.04 6.42 3.03
N ASP A 127 -0.57 7.29 2.17
CA ASP A 127 -0.22 7.27 0.76
C ASP A 127 1.09 8.04 0.53
N ALA A 128 1.64 7.97 -0.69
CA ALA A 128 2.89 8.66 -1.01
C ALA A 128 2.76 10.19 -0.91
N ALA A 129 1.59 10.75 -1.24
CA ALA A 129 1.33 12.18 -1.17
C ALA A 129 1.40 12.71 0.28
N ALA A 130 0.88 11.95 1.26
CA ALA A 130 0.94 12.27 2.67
C ALA A 130 2.37 12.28 3.24
N LEU A 131 3.32 11.63 2.55
CA LEU A 131 4.75 11.64 2.92
C LEU A 131 5.51 12.86 2.37
N GLY A 132 4.81 13.84 1.81
CA GLY A 132 5.42 15.10 1.35
C GLY A 132 6.05 15.03 -0.04
N GLY A 133 5.62 14.08 -0.88
CA GLY A 133 6.02 14.06 -2.28
C GLY A 133 5.00 13.39 -3.19
N ALA A 134 4.72 14.00 -4.34
CA ALA A 134 4.14 13.30 -5.47
C ALA A 134 5.24 12.42 -6.09
N ALA A 135 5.53 11.30 -5.44
CA ALA A 135 6.53 10.35 -5.92
C ALA A 135 5.93 9.64 -7.14
N LEU A 136 6.24 10.16 -8.33
CA LEU A 136 5.92 9.54 -9.60
C LEU A 136 7.06 8.64 -10.01
N ASP A 137 6.75 7.47 -10.57
CA ASP A 137 7.72 6.61 -11.22
C ASP A 137 8.24 7.21 -12.55
N PRO A 138 9.24 6.61 -13.22
CA PRO A 138 9.78 7.15 -14.48
C PRO A 138 8.78 7.16 -15.63
N TRP A 139 7.66 6.45 -15.52
CA TRP A 139 6.57 6.42 -16.50
C TRP A 139 5.44 7.40 -16.15
N GLY A 140 5.57 8.11 -15.02
CA GLY A 140 4.64 9.14 -14.58
C GLY A 140 3.48 8.61 -13.73
N HIS A 141 3.51 7.34 -13.31
CA HIS A 141 2.48 6.78 -12.44
C HIS A 141 2.80 7.03 -10.96
N PRO A 142 1.79 7.23 -10.10
CA PRO A 142 2.01 7.43 -8.68
C PRO A 142 2.54 6.16 -8.02
N LEU A 143 3.65 6.27 -7.28
CA LEU A 143 4.13 5.21 -6.40
C LEU A 143 3.13 4.98 -5.26
N ARG A 144 2.87 3.72 -4.93
CA ARG A 144 1.97 3.33 -3.84
C ARG A 144 2.75 2.80 -2.66
N ILE A 145 2.53 3.38 -1.48
CA ILE A 145 2.98 2.78 -0.22
C ILE A 145 2.03 1.62 0.10
N VAL A 146 2.61 0.46 0.37
CA VAL A 146 1.87 -0.71 0.85
C VAL A 146 2.36 -1.03 2.26
N CYS A 147 1.41 -1.21 3.18
CA CYS A 147 1.69 -1.73 4.54
C CYS A 147 1.09 -3.14 4.71
N ALA A 148 0.36 -3.60 3.70
CA ALA A 148 -0.19 -4.93 3.57
C ALA A 148 0.58 -5.72 2.52
N ASP A 149 0.53 -7.05 2.60
CA ASP A 149 1.02 -7.98 1.56
C ASP A 149 2.52 -7.93 1.24
N GLN A 150 3.30 -7.24 2.07
CA GLN A 150 4.77 -7.28 2.07
C GLN A 150 5.33 -8.41 2.97
N PRO A 151 6.62 -8.76 2.82
CA PRO A 151 7.31 -9.69 3.71
C PRO A 151 7.18 -9.32 5.20
N ALA A 152 7.14 -10.34 6.06
CA ALA A 152 6.91 -10.15 7.50
C ALA A 152 8.03 -9.37 8.23
N ASP A 153 9.21 -9.29 7.62
CA ASP A 153 10.39 -8.58 8.12
C ASP A 153 10.56 -7.18 7.52
N GLN A 154 9.53 -6.65 6.86
CA GLN A 154 9.51 -5.27 6.35
C GLN A 154 8.41 -4.45 7.02
N ILE A 155 8.72 -3.20 7.37
CA ILE A 155 7.78 -2.26 8.00
C ILE A 155 6.75 -1.77 6.97
N ALA A 156 7.19 -1.41 5.75
CA ALA A 156 6.34 -1.09 4.60
C ALA A 156 7.03 -1.51 3.30
N GLY A 157 6.30 -1.51 2.19
CA GLY A 157 6.84 -1.60 0.84
C GLY A 157 6.36 -0.47 -0.06
N VAL A 158 6.92 -0.40 -1.26
CA VAL A 158 6.49 0.50 -2.33
C VAL A 158 6.21 -0.31 -3.60
N LEU A 159 5.16 0.05 -4.32
CA LEU A 159 4.76 -0.53 -5.60
C LEU A 159 4.73 0.55 -6.70
N SER A 160 5.36 0.28 -7.83
CA SER A 160 5.17 0.97 -9.12
C SER A 160 4.37 0.05 -10.04
N PHE A 161 3.46 0.63 -10.82
CA PHE A 161 2.68 -0.10 -11.82
C PHE A 161 3.40 -0.27 -13.17
N GLY A 162 4.69 0.01 -13.20
CA GLY A 162 5.51 -0.22 -14.39
C GLY A 162 5.12 0.66 -15.59
N PRO A 163 5.63 0.34 -16.79
CA PRO A 163 5.33 1.05 -18.02
C PRO A 163 3.86 1.04 -18.46
N ASP A 164 3.07 0.02 -18.10
CA ASP A 164 1.68 -0.08 -18.55
C ASP A 164 0.68 0.63 -17.62
N GLY A 165 1.08 0.91 -16.38
CA GLY A 165 0.28 1.61 -15.40
C GLY A 165 -0.92 0.81 -14.86
N VAL A 166 -0.98 -0.49 -15.15
CA VAL A 166 -2.09 -1.37 -14.80
C VAL A 166 -1.72 -2.15 -13.54
N PRO A 167 -2.52 -2.07 -12.46
CA PRO A 167 -2.23 -2.83 -11.24
C PRO A 167 -2.37 -4.35 -11.45
N GLY A 168 -1.43 -5.12 -10.91
CA GLY A 168 -1.48 -6.57 -10.85
C GLY A 168 -0.91 -7.27 -12.08
N THR A 169 -0.14 -6.56 -12.90
CA THR A 169 0.50 -7.07 -14.11
C THR A 169 1.93 -7.55 -13.82
N GLY A 170 2.59 -8.11 -14.84
CA GLY A 170 3.95 -8.64 -14.72
C GLY A 170 5.04 -7.56 -14.66
N ASP A 171 4.71 -6.31 -14.99
CA ASP A 171 5.60 -5.16 -14.93
C ASP A 171 5.48 -4.35 -13.63
N ASP A 172 4.59 -4.76 -12.73
CA ASP A 172 4.56 -4.26 -11.35
C ASP A 172 5.93 -4.44 -10.68
N VAL A 173 6.51 -3.34 -10.20
CA VAL A 173 7.78 -3.35 -9.47
C VAL A 173 7.51 -3.12 -8.00
N VAL A 174 7.85 -4.11 -7.18
CA VAL A 174 7.71 -4.08 -5.72
C VAL A 174 9.07 -3.92 -5.04
N SER A 175 9.13 -3.11 -3.99
CA SER A 175 10.41 -2.79 -3.32
C SER A 175 11.19 -4.00 -2.82
N TRP A 176 10.50 -5.11 -2.50
CA TRP A 176 11.13 -6.34 -2.01
C TRP A 176 11.76 -7.23 -3.08
N THR A 177 11.60 -6.93 -4.38
CA THR A 177 12.32 -7.62 -5.46
C THR A 177 13.58 -6.89 -5.92
N LEU A 178 13.80 -5.65 -5.45
CA LEU A 178 14.91 -4.79 -5.87
C LEU A 178 16.25 -5.05 -5.15
N GLY A 179 16.26 -5.99 -4.20
CA GLY A 179 17.48 -6.44 -3.53
C GLY A 179 17.72 -5.85 -2.12
N PRO A 180 18.89 -6.17 -1.52
CA PRO A 180 19.19 -5.82 -0.13
C PRO A 180 19.25 -4.31 0.12
N ASP A 181 19.80 -3.54 -0.83
CA ASP A 181 19.95 -2.09 -0.70
C ASP A 181 18.62 -1.33 -0.51
N VAL A 182 17.51 -1.91 -0.97
CA VAL A 182 16.16 -1.36 -0.81
C VAL A 182 15.48 -1.98 0.41
N THR A 183 15.58 -3.30 0.56
CA THR A 183 14.89 -4.04 1.64
C THR A 183 15.45 -3.76 3.03
N ASP A 184 16.74 -3.48 3.15
CA ASP A 184 17.36 -3.16 4.44
C ASP A 184 16.92 -1.80 5.01
N LEU A 185 16.47 -0.87 4.16
CA LEU A 185 15.92 0.43 4.61
C LEU A 185 14.65 0.28 5.45
N VAL A 186 13.84 -0.74 5.15
CA VAL A 186 12.54 -1.00 5.79
C VAL A 186 12.54 -2.26 6.63
N ARG A 187 13.71 -2.81 6.94
CA ARG A 187 13.81 -4.01 7.77
C ARG A 187 13.26 -3.73 9.17
N GLY A 188 12.27 -4.52 9.58
CA GLY A 188 11.65 -4.35 10.90
C GLY A 188 10.31 -5.07 11.03
N PRO A 189 9.65 -4.93 12.18
CA PRO A 189 8.32 -5.50 12.38
C PRO A 189 7.33 -4.85 11.41
N ARG A 190 6.47 -5.68 10.80
CA ARG A 190 5.43 -5.21 9.88
C ARG A 190 4.60 -4.08 10.48
N TRP A 191 4.39 -3.01 9.70
CA TRP A 191 3.50 -1.94 10.10
C TRP A 191 2.11 -2.49 10.38
N SER A 192 1.65 -2.29 11.60
CA SER A 192 0.27 -2.56 11.98
C SER A 192 -0.35 -1.23 12.33
N ALA A 193 -1.30 -0.79 11.51
CA ALA A 193 -2.27 0.16 12.00
C ALA A 193 -2.88 -0.51 13.24
N ARG A 194 -2.72 0.12 14.42
CA ARG A 194 -3.52 -0.28 15.55
C ARG A 194 -4.92 0.05 15.07
N ARG A 195 -5.67 -0.98 14.61
CA ARG A 195 -7.13 -0.91 14.55
C ARG A 195 -7.46 -0.41 15.91
N GLY A 196 -7.82 0.86 15.99
CA GLY A 196 -7.97 1.54 17.26
C GLY A 196 -8.73 0.53 18.09
N THR A 197 -8.12 0.07 19.18
CA THR A 197 -8.93 -0.29 20.31
C THR A 197 -9.66 1.01 20.56
N ALA A 198 -10.75 1.24 19.82
CA ALA A 198 -11.89 2.00 20.26
C ALA A 198 -12.02 1.41 21.64
N ARG A 199 -11.47 2.16 22.60
CA ARG A 199 -11.40 1.79 23.99
C ARG A 199 -12.81 1.33 24.22
N ALA A 200 -13.01 0.01 24.32
CA ALA A 200 -14.34 -0.53 24.42
C ALA A 200 -14.84 0.20 25.65
N THR A 201 -15.70 1.20 25.44
CA THR A 201 -16.32 1.93 26.52
C THR A 201 -16.89 0.77 27.32
N PRO A 202 -16.40 0.50 28.55
CA PRO A 202 -16.78 -0.70 29.27
C PRO A 202 -18.29 -0.71 29.17
N ALA A 203 -18.81 -1.71 28.43
CA ALA A 203 -20.21 -1.76 28.09
C ALA A 203 -20.90 -1.58 29.42
N ALA A 204 -21.67 -0.48 29.57
CA ALA A 204 -22.35 -0.16 30.80
C ALA A 204 -22.97 -1.48 31.25
N SER A 205 -22.53 -1.97 32.42
CA SER A 205 -22.91 -3.28 32.94
C SER A 205 -24.41 -3.43 32.67
N PRO A 206 -24.86 -4.49 31.97
CA PRO A 206 -26.28 -4.70 31.78
C PRO A 206 -26.89 -4.63 33.17
N ALA A 207 -27.73 -3.61 33.38
CA ALA A 207 -28.48 -3.48 34.61
C ALA A 207 -29.10 -4.86 34.84
N THR A 208 -28.82 -5.41 36.02
CA THR A 208 -29.36 -6.68 36.48
C THR A 208 -30.87 -6.63 36.35
N SER A 209 -31.39 -7.05 35.20
CA SER A 209 -32.81 -7.35 35.03
C SER A 209 -33.08 -8.49 35.98
N ALA A 210 -33.85 -8.17 37.01
CA ALA A 210 -34.35 -9.12 37.98
C ALA A 210 -34.91 -10.36 37.26
N PRO A 211 -34.59 -11.58 37.73
CA PRO A 211 -35.13 -12.79 37.13
C PRO A 211 -36.66 -12.79 37.27
N PRO A 212 -37.42 -13.10 36.20
CA PRO A 212 -38.83 -13.44 36.36
C PRO A 212 -38.94 -14.76 37.14
N PRO A 213 -39.93 -14.90 38.04
CA PRO A 213 -40.14 -16.12 38.81
C PRO A 213 -40.42 -17.30 37.87
N GLY A 214 -39.70 -18.40 38.13
CA GLY A 214 -39.61 -19.55 37.25
C GLY A 214 -40.92 -20.31 37.02
N LYS A 215 -40.93 -21.03 35.91
CA LYS A 215 -41.86 -22.13 35.67
C LYS A 215 -41.02 -23.41 35.48
N PRO A 216 -41.20 -24.44 36.32
CA PRO A 216 -40.49 -25.70 36.17
C PRO A 216 -41.10 -26.49 35.00
N GLY A 217 -40.27 -26.85 34.03
CA GLY A 217 -40.66 -27.67 32.88
C GLY A 217 -39.57 -28.67 32.56
N ALA A 218 -39.79 -29.90 32.99
CA ALA A 218 -39.00 -31.08 32.69
C ALA A 218 -38.85 -31.32 31.18
N GLY A 219 -37.70 -31.86 30.77
CA GLY A 219 -37.50 -32.31 29.40
C GLY A 219 -36.07 -32.73 29.12
N SER A 220 -35.67 -33.89 29.64
CA SER A 220 -34.61 -34.72 29.08
C SER A 220 -34.81 -34.84 27.56
N ASN A 221 -33.71 -34.78 26.81
CA ASN A 221 -33.49 -35.69 25.69
C ASN A 221 -31.98 -35.75 25.43
N ASP A 222 -31.39 -36.82 25.95
CA ASP A 222 -30.34 -37.58 25.30
C ASP A 222 -30.56 -37.62 23.78
N THR A 223 -29.50 -37.31 23.03
CA THR A 223 -29.32 -37.98 21.75
C THR A 223 -27.84 -38.08 21.47
N ASP A 224 -27.30 -39.23 21.89
CA ASP A 224 -26.13 -39.86 21.30
C ASP A 224 -26.25 -39.83 19.77
N GLY A 225 -25.29 -39.19 19.13
CA GLY A 225 -25.21 -39.03 17.68
C GLY A 225 -23.87 -39.50 17.16
N GLU A 226 -23.64 -40.79 17.33
CA GLU A 226 -22.54 -41.57 16.77
C GLU A 226 -22.52 -41.45 15.22
N GLY A 227 -21.34 -41.15 14.66
CA GLY A 227 -20.92 -41.62 13.35
C GLY A 227 -21.22 -40.73 12.13
N ILE A 228 -20.17 -40.37 11.37
CA ILE A 228 -20.10 -40.58 9.91
C ILE A 228 -18.64 -40.89 9.51
N PRO A 229 -18.41 -41.93 8.68
CA PRO A 229 -17.11 -42.52 8.43
C PRO A 229 -16.28 -41.87 7.32
N ASN A 230 -14.99 -42.18 7.38
CA ASN A 230 -14.00 -42.26 6.30
C ASN A 230 -14.58 -42.35 4.88
N ARG A 231 -14.14 -41.46 3.98
CA ARG A 231 -14.08 -41.75 2.53
C ARG A 231 -12.83 -41.13 1.89
N ARG A 232 -11.96 -42.07 1.51
CA ARG A 232 -11.02 -42.11 0.36
C ARG A 232 -9.87 -41.11 0.30
#